data_AF-A0A1C2XR93-F1
#
_entry.id   AF-A0A1C2XR93-F1
#
_cell.length_a   1.000
_cell.length_b   1.000
_cell.length_c   1.000
_cell.angle_alpha   90.00
_cell.angle_beta   90.00
_cell.angle_gamma   90.00
#
_symmetry.space_group_name_H-M   'P 1'
#
loop_
_entity.id
_entity.type
_entity.pdbx_description
1 polymer ?
#
loop_
_entity_poly.entity_id
_entity_poly.type
_entity_poly.pdbx_seq_one_letter_code
_entity_poly.pdbx_strand_id
1 'polypeptide(L)'
;MRKRNIPILVRLDTKERQNLAKQVKKSGLSQETFIRTLINGYVPKELPPPDYYAMMRELRAIGVNLNQIAAKANATGHIDRTLFQYEATRLRKTVLDIQAAVTSPERRNEDGDHSNMGCKRPP
;
A
#
# COMPACT_ATOMS: atom_id res chain seq x y z
N MET A 1 -10.56 1.18 28.89
CA MET A 1 -9.48 2.19 28.82
C MET A 1 -9.13 2.47 27.37
N ARG A 2 -9.15 3.72 26.90
CA ARG A 2 -8.70 4.05 25.53
C ARG A 2 -7.17 4.04 25.50
N LYS A 3 -6.56 3.31 24.54
CA LYS A 3 -5.09 3.22 24.37
C LYS A 3 -4.42 4.56 23.97
N ARG A 4 -5.20 5.56 23.54
CA ARG A 4 -4.70 6.87 23.07
C ARG A 4 -5.47 7.96 23.82
N ASN A 5 -4.83 8.57 24.82
CA ASN A 5 -5.45 9.48 25.79
C ASN A 5 -4.94 10.93 25.72
N ILE A 6 -3.90 11.21 24.94
CA ILE A 6 -3.35 12.56 24.76
C ILE A 6 -4.00 13.20 23.53
N PRO A 7 -4.88 14.20 23.67
CA PRO A 7 -5.44 14.94 22.55
C PRO A 7 -4.45 16.02 22.05
N ILE A 8 -4.43 16.24 20.74
CA ILE A 8 -3.68 17.34 20.10
C ILE A 8 -4.68 18.16 19.28
N LEU A 9 -4.78 19.46 19.56
CA LEU A 9 -5.62 20.39 18.79
C LEU A 9 -4.78 21.06 17.71
N VAL A 10 -5.19 20.91 16.44
CA VAL A 10 -4.56 21.57 15.30
C VAL A 10 -5.56 22.53 14.67
N ARG A 11 -5.21 23.81 14.56
CA ARG A 11 -6.00 24.80 13.83
C ARG A 11 -5.50 24.88 12.40
N LEU A 12 -6.42 24.82 11.44
CA LEU A 12 -6.14 24.84 10.01
C LEU A 12 -6.92 25.96 9.33
N ASP A 13 -6.34 26.57 8.31
CA ASP A 13 -7.09 27.41 7.38
C ASP A 13 -8.00 26.54 6.48
N THR A 14 -9.00 27.18 5.88
CA THR A 14 -9.93 26.62 4.89
C THR A 14 -9.22 25.83 3.79
N LYS A 15 -8.12 26.37 3.24
CA LYS A 15 -7.32 25.72 2.18
C LYS A 15 -6.61 24.46 2.69
N GLU A 16 -6.00 24.54 3.87
CA GLU A 16 -5.29 23.42 4.50
C GLU A 16 -6.24 22.28 4.84
N ARG A 17 -7.42 22.61 5.38
CA ARG A 17 -8.49 21.63 5.66
C ARG A 17 -8.95 20.91 4.39
N GLN A 18 -9.16 21.63 3.30
CA GLN A 18 -9.53 21.02 2.02
C GLN A 18 -8.42 20.12 1.48
N ASN A 19 -7.16 20.54 1.59
CA ASN A 19 -6.03 19.73 1.13
C ASN A 19 -5.91 18.44 1.96
N LEU A 20 -6.03 18.54 3.29
CA LEU A 20 -6.04 17.38 4.18
C LEU A 20 -7.16 16.42 3.82
N ALA A 21 -8.39 16.91 3.62
CA ALA A 21 -9.53 16.07 3.24
C ALA A 21 -9.29 15.34 1.90
N LYS A 22 -8.68 16.01 0.91
CA LYS A 22 -8.31 15.40 -0.37
C LYS A 22 -7.27 14.29 -0.18
N GLN A 23 -6.21 14.53 0.59
CA GLN A 23 -5.16 13.53 0.84
C GLN A 23 -5.69 12.33 1.63
N VAL A 24 -6.51 12.58 2.66
CA VAL A 24 -7.19 11.53 3.42
C VAL A 24 -8.07 10.68 2.50
N LYS A 25 -8.89 11.30 1.64
CA LYS A 25 -9.73 10.58 0.67
C LYS A 25 -8.92 9.74 -0.31
N LYS A 26 -7.80 10.27 -0.82
CA LYS A 26 -6.89 9.56 -1.72
C LYS A 26 -6.21 8.36 -1.05
N SER A 27 -5.85 8.48 0.23
CA SER A 27 -5.23 7.41 1.01
C SER A 27 -6.22 6.37 1.55
N GLY A 28 -7.52 6.66 1.54
CA GLY A 28 -8.58 5.82 2.11
C GLY A 28 -8.48 5.57 3.62
N LEU A 29 -7.61 6.30 4.32
CA LEU A 29 -7.45 6.24 5.76
C LEU A 29 -8.42 7.20 6.46
N SER A 30 -8.63 7.03 7.77
CA SER A 30 -9.23 8.09 8.58
C SER A 30 -8.22 9.23 8.79
N GLN A 31 -8.72 10.45 8.96
CA GLN A 31 -7.85 11.63 9.18
C GLN A 31 -6.86 11.43 10.33
N GLU A 32 -7.30 10.83 11.45
CA GLU A 32 -6.39 10.54 12.56
C GLU A 32 -5.31 9.51 12.19
N THR A 33 -5.66 8.49 11.43
CA THR A 33 -4.70 7.46 11.01
C THR A 33 -3.71 8.06 10.04
N PHE A 34 -4.17 8.88 9.09
CA PHE A 34 -3.32 9.61 8.16
C PHE A 34 -2.27 10.47 8.88
N ILE A 35 -2.70 11.28 9.86
CA ILE A 35 -1.78 12.12 10.65
C ILE A 35 -0.79 11.27 11.46
N ARG A 36 -1.23 10.16 12.06
CA ARG A 36 -0.32 9.25 12.79
C ARG A 36 0.72 8.62 11.88
N THR A 37 0.32 8.21 10.67
CA THR A 37 1.24 7.63 9.68
C THR A 37 2.33 8.64 9.30
N LEU A 38 1.95 9.91 9.13
CA LEU A 38 2.90 11.01 8.90
C LEU A 38 3.84 11.25 10.08
N ILE A 39 3.33 11.23 11.33
CA ILE A 39 4.15 11.35 12.54
C ILE A 39 5.19 10.21 12.63
N ASN A 40 4.80 9.01 12.22
CA ASN A 40 5.70 7.85 12.19
C ASN A 40 6.72 7.89 11.02
N GLY A 41 6.73 8.96 10.22
CA GLY A 41 7.68 9.13 9.12
C GLY A 41 7.31 8.39 7.83
N TYR A 42 6.04 7.99 7.67
CA TYR A 42 5.55 7.33 6.45
C TYR A 42 4.63 8.27 5.67
N VAL A 43 4.79 8.29 4.35
CA VAL A 43 3.88 9.00 3.44
C VAL A 43 2.82 7.99 2.96
N PRO A 44 1.55 8.16 3.33
CA PRO A 44 0.49 7.26 2.86
C PRO A 44 0.37 7.31 1.34
N LYS A 45 0.48 6.16 0.66
CA LYS A 45 0.23 6.06 -0.78
C LYS A 45 -1.25 6.22 -1.10
N GLU A 46 -1.53 6.73 -2.29
CA GLU A 46 -2.89 6.76 -2.84
C GLU A 46 -3.40 5.33 -3.04
N LEU A 47 -4.72 5.15 -2.96
CA LEU A 47 -5.32 3.85 -3.21
C LEU A 47 -4.94 3.36 -4.61
N PRO A 48 -4.58 2.08 -4.76
CA PRO A 48 -4.42 1.48 -6.07
C PRO A 48 -5.69 1.69 -6.90
N PRO A 49 -5.57 1.93 -8.21
CA PRO A 49 -6.72 2.00 -9.10
C PRO A 49 -7.60 0.74 -9.00
N PRO A 50 -8.91 0.83 -9.27
CA PRO A 50 -9.80 -0.34 -9.28
C PRO A 50 -9.28 -1.48 -10.18
N ASP A 51 -8.68 -1.10 -11.32
CA ASP A 51 -8.11 -2.02 -12.32
C ASP A 51 -6.97 -2.88 -11.75
N TYR A 52 -6.22 -2.37 -10.75
CA TYR A 52 -5.19 -3.13 -10.06
C TYR A 52 -5.80 -4.33 -9.31
N TYR A 53 -6.96 -4.14 -8.66
CA TYR A 53 -7.64 -5.23 -7.96
C TYR A 53 -8.21 -6.26 -8.93
N ALA A 54 -8.68 -5.84 -10.10
CA ALA A 54 -9.12 -6.75 -11.16
C ALA A 54 -7.96 -7.63 -11.65
N MET A 55 -6.82 -7.02 -11.98
CA MET A 55 -5.60 -7.73 -12.39
C MET A 55 -5.13 -8.73 -11.33
N MET A 56 -5.07 -8.34 -10.06
CA MET A 56 -4.65 -9.25 -8.97
C MET A 56 -5.60 -10.44 -8.80
N ARG A 57 -6.90 -10.25 -9.05
CA ARG A 57 -7.89 -11.33 -9.03
C ARG A 57 -7.64 -12.33 -10.14
N GLU A 58 -7.32 -11.86 -11.34
CA GLU A 58 -6.97 -12.72 -12.48
C GLU A 58 -5.69 -13.49 -12.23
N LEU A 59 -4.63 -12.84 -11.74
CA LEU A 59 -3.38 -13.51 -11.38
C LEU A 59 -3.60 -14.62 -10.35
N ARG A 60 -4.45 -14.39 -9.36
CA ARG A 60 -4.82 -15.41 -8.39
C ARG A 60 -5.57 -16.58 -9.05
N ALA A 61 -6.51 -16.30 -9.95
CA ALA A 61 -7.25 -17.34 -10.67
C ALA A 61 -6.32 -18.22 -11.52
N ILE A 62 -5.34 -17.60 -12.21
CA ILE A 62 -4.31 -18.32 -12.97
C ILE A 62 -3.49 -19.22 -12.04
N GLY A 63 -3.07 -18.72 -10.88
CA GLY A 63 -2.34 -19.52 -9.88
C GLY A 63 -3.14 -20.71 -9.35
N VAL A 64 -4.46 -20.54 -9.15
CA VAL A 64 -5.36 -21.64 -8.75
C VAL A 64 -5.46 -22.69 -9.86
N ASN A 65 -5.66 -22.28 -11.11
CA ASN A 65 -5.74 -23.20 -12.25
C ASN A 65 -4.44 -23.99 -12.44
N LEU A 66 -3.28 -23.32 -12.31
CA LEU A 66 -1.97 -23.97 -12.36
C LEU A 66 -1.82 -25.05 -11.27
N ASN A 67 -2.26 -24.75 -10.03
CA ASN A 67 -2.20 -25.73 -8.94
C ASN A 67 -3.09 -26.96 -9.22
N GLN A 68 -4.24 -26.76 -9.86
CA GLN A 68 -5.13 -27.87 -10.26
C GLN A 68 -4.50 -28.74 -11.36
N ILE A 69 -3.88 -28.11 -12.38
CA ILE A 69 -3.18 -28.82 -13.45
C ILE A 69 -2.04 -29.66 -12.84
N ALA A 70 -1.27 -29.09 -11.92
CA ALA A 70 -0.21 -29.82 -11.24
C ALA A 70 -0.71 -30.98 -10.38
N ALA A 71 -1.81 -30.79 -9.65
CA ALA A 71 -2.41 -31.88 -8.87
C ALA A 71 -2.86 -33.04 -9.76
N LYS A 72 -3.51 -32.74 -10.89
CA LYS A 72 -3.96 -33.74 -11.86
C LYS A 72 -2.78 -34.48 -12.50
N ALA A 73 -1.75 -33.75 -12.92
CA ALA A 73 -0.61 -34.35 -13.58
C ALA A 73 0.33 -35.11 -12.62
N ASN A 74 0.39 -34.73 -11.34
CA ASN A 74 1.02 -35.53 -10.29
C ASN A 74 0.28 -36.87 -10.08
N ALA A 75 -1.07 -36.86 -10.11
CA ALA A 75 -1.86 -38.08 -9.99
C ALA A 75 -1.68 -39.02 -11.20
N THR A 76 -1.42 -38.48 -12.40
CA THR A 76 -1.16 -39.26 -13.61
C THR A 76 0.32 -39.56 -13.88
N GLY A 77 1.24 -39.12 -13.00
CA GLY A 77 2.68 -39.41 -13.10
C GLY A 77 3.45 -38.65 -14.19
N HIS A 78 2.98 -37.48 -14.64
CA HIS A 78 3.53 -36.77 -15.81
C HIS A 78 4.13 -35.39 -15.51
N ILE A 79 4.64 -35.13 -14.30
CA ILE A 79 5.27 -33.84 -13.97
C ILE A 79 6.58 -34.00 -13.21
N ASP A 80 7.57 -33.20 -13.60
CA ASP A 80 8.72 -32.86 -12.76
C ASP A 80 8.27 -31.91 -11.64
N ARG A 81 8.04 -32.51 -10.46
CA ARG A 81 7.55 -31.82 -9.27
C ARG A 81 8.49 -30.68 -8.83
N THR A 82 9.80 -30.84 -9.06
CA THR A 82 10.81 -29.88 -8.60
C THR A 82 10.79 -28.61 -9.46
N LEU A 83 10.76 -28.78 -10.79
CA LEU A 83 10.67 -27.66 -11.73
C LEU A 83 9.35 -26.89 -11.56
N PHE A 84 8.23 -27.60 -11.38
CA PHE A 84 6.94 -26.95 -11.14
C PHE A 84 6.92 -26.13 -9.85
N GLN A 85 7.43 -26.69 -8.75
CA GLN A 85 7.51 -25.97 -7.48
C GLN A 85 8.38 -24.72 -7.57
N TYR A 86 9.49 -24.80 -8.31
CA TYR A 86 10.38 -23.67 -8.56
C TYR A 86 9.64 -22.53 -9.28
N GLU A 87 9.00 -22.81 -10.42
CA GLU A 87 8.27 -21.78 -11.18
C GLU A 87 7.05 -21.23 -10.44
N ALA A 88 6.32 -22.08 -9.69
CA ALA A 88 5.22 -21.62 -8.86
C ALA A 88 5.67 -20.67 -7.74
N THR A 89 6.82 -20.97 -7.12
CA THR A 89 7.42 -20.11 -6.09
C THR A 89 7.90 -18.79 -6.68
N ARG A 90 8.51 -18.84 -7.87
CA ARG A 90 8.95 -17.65 -8.61
C ARG A 90 7.78 -16.75 -8.98
N LEU A 91 6.71 -17.31 -9.53
CA LEU A 91 5.48 -16.58 -9.84
C LEU A 91 4.90 -15.90 -8.58
N ARG A 92 4.80 -16.66 -7.47
CA ARG A 92 4.31 -16.14 -6.20
C ARG A 92 5.15 -14.97 -5.71
N LYS A 93 6.48 -15.07 -5.80
CA LYS A 93 7.40 -14.00 -5.41
C LYS A 93 7.16 -12.74 -6.26
N THR A 94 7.11 -12.88 -7.58
CA THR A 94 6.86 -11.74 -8.49
C THR A 94 5.54 -11.03 -8.18
N VAL A 95 4.47 -11.78 -7.90
CA VAL A 95 3.17 -11.20 -7.53
C VAL A 95 3.26 -10.43 -6.21
N LEU A 96 3.99 -10.97 -5.22
CA LEU A 96 4.23 -10.28 -3.95
C LEU A 96 5.07 -9.01 -4.14
N ASP A 97 6.08 -9.04 -5.01
CA ASP A 97 6.93 -7.90 -5.30
C ASP A 97 6.12 -6.77 -5.99
N ILE A 98 5.24 -7.12 -6.94
CA ILE A 98 4.30 -6.17 -7.55
C ILE A 98 3.36 -5.58 -6.49
N GLN A 99 2.81 -6.41 -5.62
CA GLN A 99 1.94 -5.96 -4.55
C GLN A 99 2.68 -5.01 -3.59
N ALA A 100 3.90 -5.35 -3.22
CA ALA A 100 4.73 -4.52 -2.36
C ALA A 100 5.03 -3.17 -3.02
N ALA A 101 5.39 -3.14 -4.30
CA ALA A 101 5.68 -1.91 -5.03
C ALA A 101 4.47 -0.96 -5.09
N VAL A 102 3.26 -1.51 -5.26
CA VAL A 102 2.04 -0.73 -5.42
C VAL A 102 1.45 -0.30 -4.07
N THR A 103 1.44 -1.18 -3.07
CA THR A 103 0.71 -0.96 -1.81
C THR A 103 1.57 -0.50 -0.64
N SER A 104 2.89 -0.67 -0.68
CA SER A 104 3.73 -0.34 0.48
C SER A 104 3.89 1.18 0.62
N PRO A 105 3.66 1.75 1.83
CA PRO A 105 3.88 3.16 2.07
C PRO A 105 5.37 3.49 1.95
N GLU A 106 5.67 4.62 1.33
CA GLU A 106 7.05 5.09 1.20
C GLU A 106 7.49 5.77 2.50
N ARG A 107 8.74 5.51 2.91
CA ARG A 107 9.35 6.27 4.00
C ARG A 107 9.54 7.71 3.53
N ARG A 108 9.18 8.66 4.36
CA ARG A 108 9.39 10.08 4.08
C ARG A 108 10.89 10.33 3.92
N ASN A 109 11.31 10.87 2.78
CA ASN A 109 12.68 11.35 2.60
C ASN A 109 12.90 12.53 3.56
N GLU A 110 13.92 12.44 4.41
CA GLU A 110 14.33 13.52 5.31
C GLU A 110 15.15 14.55 4.53
N ASP A 111 14.55 15.25 3.57
CA ASP A 111 15.29 16.22 2.75
C ASP A 111 15.61 17.54 3.50
N GLY A 112 15.28 17.64 4.79
CA GLY A 112 15.69 18.77 5.67
C GLY A 112 15.20 20.16 5.24
N ASP A 113 14.44 20.26 4.14
CA ASP A 113 14.09 21.54 3.54
C ASP A 113 12.87 22.15 4.25
N HIS A 114 13.17 23.04 5.21
CA HIS A 114 12.19 23.83 5.95
C HIS A 114 11.98 25.23 5.34
N SER A 115 12.49 25.50 4.14
CA SER A 115 12.45 26.84 3.51
C SER A 115 11.01 27.35 3.27
N ASN A 116 10.02 26.45 3.18
CA ASN A 116 8.63 26.81 2.97
C ASN A 116 7.83 27.12 4.26
N MET A 117 8.47 27.03 5.43
CA MET A 117 7.88 27.41 6.74
C MET A 117 8.13 28.90 7.07
N GLY A 118 8.60 29.69 6.10
CA GLY A 118 8.76 31.14 6.24
C GLY A 118 7.41 31.82 6.46
N CYS A 119 7.09 32.14 7.71
CA CYS A 119 6.01 33.04 8.05
C CYS A 119 6.24 34.40 7.39
N LYS A 120 5.57 34.70 6.28
CA LYS A 120 5.30 36.10 5.93
C LYS A 120 4.29 36.64 6.94
N ARG A 121 4.81 37.16 8.04
CA ARG A 121 4.04 37.95 9.01
C ARG A 121 3.60 39.23 8.29
N PRO A 122 2.30 39.48 8.08
CA PRO A 122 1.85 40.79 7.63
C PRO A 122 2.14 41.84 8.73
N PRO A 123 2.28 43.13 8.36
CA PRO A 123 2.66 44.21 9.28
C PRO A 123 1.67 44.41 10.43
#